data_AF-Q3HWF8-F1
#
_entry.id   AF-Q3HWF8-F1
#
_cell.length_a   1.000
_cell.length_b   1.000
_cell.length_c   1.000
_cell.angle_alpha   90.00
_cell.angle_beta   90.00
_cell.angle_gamma   90.00
#
_symmetry.space_group_name_H-M   'P 1'
#
loop_
_entity.id
_entity.type
_entity.pdbx_description
1 polymer ?
#
loop_
_entity_poly.entity_id
_entity_poly.type
_entity_poly.pdbx_seq_one_letter_code
_entity_poly.pdbx_strand_id
1 'polypeptide(L)'
;LVGLALFPTLFIMAPTLGDINQVAVQPYIKGELNQTQALEKAAEPIKKFMWSHTRPKDLQLFLDYSNAEKPNGPEDTPIAALVPAFAISELKTAFQMGFMIFIPFLVIDMIISSTLMAMGMMMLPPVMISLPFKILLFVL
;
A
#
# COMPACT_ATOMS: atom_id res chain seq x y z
N LEU A 1 -14.26 -5.16 -4.70
CA LEU A 1 -13.02 -4.41 -4.39
C LEU A 1 -12.06 -5.22 -3.52
N VAL A 2 -12.47 -5.76 -2.36
CA VAL A 2 -11.57 -6.59 -1.50
C VAL A 2 -10.97 -7.78 -2.26
N GLY A 3 -11.77 -8.55 -2.99
CA GLY A 3 -11.25 -9.63 -3.84
C GLY A 3 -10.31 -9.15 -4.95
N LEU A 4 -10.61 -7.99 -5.56
CA LEU A 4 -9.75 -7.37 -6.57
C LEU A 4 -8.43 -6.85 -5.99
N ALA A 5 -8.38 -6.51 -4.69
CA ALA A 5 -7.14 -6.12 -4.03
C ALA A 5 -6.33 -7.35 -3.59
N LEU A 6 -6.99 -8.45 -3.22
CA LEU A 6 -6.32 -9.67 -2.76
C LEU A 6 -5.48 -10.32 -3.86
N PHE A 7 -5.97 -10.39 -5.10
CA PHE A 7 -5.22 -10.99 -6.21
C PHE A 7 -3.89 -10.27 -6.51
N PRO A 8 -3.85 -8.93 -6.70
CA PRO A 8 -2.61 -8.18 -6.79
C PRO A 8 -1.71 -8.35 -5.57
N THR A 9 -2.25 -8.39 -4.35
CA THR A 9 -1.45 -8.65 -3.15
C THR A 9 -0.73 -9.99 -3.23
N LEU A 10 -1.44 -11.07 -3.57
CA LEU A 10 -0.83 -12.39 -3.75
C LEU A 10 0.20 -12.41 -4.89
N PHE A 11 -0.10 -11.71 -5.99
CA PHE A 11 0.81 -11.61 -7.14
C PHE A 11 2.10 -10.85 -6.80
N ILE A 12 2.00 -9.71 -6.11
CA ILE A 12 3.15 -8.90 -5.68
C ILE A 12 3.94 -9.62 -4.58
N MET A 13 3.26 -10.30 -3.65
CA MET A 13 3.89 -11.04 -2.55
C MET A 13 4.41 -12.42 -2.93
N ALA A 14 4.19 -12.88 -4.17
CA ALA A 14 4.62 -14.20 -4.64
C ALA A 14 6.10 -14.53 -4.33
N PRO A 15 7.10 -13.64 -4.58
CA PRO A 15 8.50 -13.92 -4.21
C PRO A 15 8.68 -14.07 -2.69
N THR A 16 8.12 -13.16 -1.89
CA THR A 16 8.20 -13.20 -0.42
C THR A 16 7.58 -14.48 0.15
N LEU A 17 6.42 -14.89 -0.38
CA LEU A 17 5.76 -16.15 0.00
C LEU A 17 6.57 -17.38 -0.44
N GLY A 18 7.23 -17.31 -1.60
CA GLY A 18 8.16 -18.31 -2.07
C GLY A 18 9.34 -18.50 -1.11
N ASP A 19 9.94 -17.40 -0.67
CA ASP A 19 11.04 -17.41 0.30
C ASP A 19 10.59 -18.01 1.64
N ILE A 20 9.44 -17.57 2.18
CA ILE A 20 8.85 -18.13 3.42
C ILE A 20 8.65 -19.64 3.29
N ASN A 21 8.15 -20.11 2.15
CA ASN A 21 7.93 -21.53 1.93
C ASN A 21 9.25 -22.31 2.00
N GLN A 22 10.32 -21.81 1.37
CA GLN A 22 11.62 -22.46 1.34
C GLN A 22 12.33 -22.43 2.71
N VAL A 23 12.32 -21.29 3.41
CA VAL A 23 13.13 -21.08 4.62
C VAL A 23 12.43 -21.50 5.91
N ALA A 24 11.08 -21.57 5.93
CA ALA A 24 10.32 -21.85 7.13
C ALA A 24 9.34 -23.03 6.96
N VAL A 25 8.49 -23.02 5.92
CA VAL A 25 7.40 -24.01 5.80
C VAL A 25 7.92 -25.41 5.48
N GLN A 26 8.78 -25.56 4.47
CA GLN A 26 9.33 -26.87 4.10
C GLN A 26 10.17 -27.50 5.23
N PRO A 27 11.09 -26.78 5.89
CA PRO A 27 11.86 -27.35 7.00
C PRO A 27 11.00 -27.68 8.23
N TYR A 28 9.96 -26.89 8.52
CA TYR A 28 9.02 -27.18 9.59
C TYR A 28 8.23 -28.48 9.34
N ILE A 29 7.71 -28.66 8.12
CA ILE A 29 6.99 -29.90 7.73
C ILE A 29 7.92 -31.13 7.79
N LYS A 30 9.20 -30.96 7.46
CA LYS A 30 10.22 -32.02 7.56
C LYS A 30 10.67 -32.31 9.00
N GLY A 31 10.21 -31.53 9.98
CA GLY A 31 10.62 -31.65 11.38
C GLY A 31 12.03 -31.15 11.66
N GLU A 32 12.64 -30.41 10.73
CA GLU A 32 13.98 -29.83 10.86
C GLU A 32 13.97 -28.55 11.72
N LEU A 33 12.82 -27.87 11.81
CA LEU A 33 12.61 -26.68 12.63
C LEU A 33 11.51 -26.90 13.66
N ASN A 34 11.70 -26.34 14.85
CA ASN A 34 10.60 -26.17 15.80
C ASN A 34 9.71 -24.97 15.39
N GLN A 35 8.53 -24.86 15.98
CA GLN A 35 7.55 -23.82 15.64
C GLN A 35 8.10 -22.40 15.83
N THR A 36 8.88 -22.16 16.89
CA THR A 36 9.47 -20.86 17.20
C THR A 36 10.51 -20.45 16.14
N GLN A 37 11.41 -21.36 15.79
CA GLN A 37 12.44 -21.15 14.76
C GLN A 37 11.82 -20.95 13.38
N ALA A 38 10.77 -21.70 13.04
CA ALA A 38 10.04 -21.51 11.79
C ALA A 38 9.42 -20.10 11.73
N LEU A 39 8.88 -19.60 12.83
CA LEU A 39 8.27 -18.27 12.90
C LEU A 39 9.33 -17.15 12.80
N GLU A 40 10.48 -17.31 13.47
CA GLU A 40 11.62 -16.40 13.34
C GLU A 40 12.15 -16.35 11.91
N LYS A 41 12.33 -17.51 11.28
CA LYS A 41 12.79 -17.63 9.88
C LYS A 41 11.78 -17.07 8.88
N ALA A 42 10.48 -17.28 9.11
CA ALA A 42 9.41 -16.71 8.29
C ALA A 42 9.33 -15.18 8.41
N ALA A 43 9.70 -14.62 9.56
CA ALA A 43 9.67 -13.18 9.78
C ALA A 43 10.77 -12.43 9.01
N GLU A 44 11.91 -13.05 8.72
CA GLU A 44 13.02 -12.43 7.97
C GLU A 44 12.61 -11.88 6.59
N PRO A 45 12.01 -12.67 5.66
CA PRO A 45 11.60 -12.17 4.35
C PRO A 45 10.49 -11.12 4.44
N ILE A 46 9.57 -11.25 5.41
CA ILE A 46 8.51 -10.26 5.65
C ILE A 46 9.12 -8.93 6.13
N LYS A 47 10.07 -8.99 7.07
CA LYS A 47 10.82 -7.81 7.54
C LYS A 47 11.56 -7.13 6.38
N LYS A 48 12.23 -7.90 5.52
CA LYS A 48 12.93 -7.37 4.34
C LYS A 48 11.98 -6.65 3.38
N PHE A 49 10.83 -7.25 3.10
CA PHE A 49 9.78 -6.64 2.28
C PHE A 49 9.26 -5.33 2.89
N MET A 50 8.87 -5.34 4.16
CA MET A 50 8.36 -4.13 4.82
C MET A 50 9.43 -3.04 4.85
N TRP A 51 10.68 -3.39 5.14
CA TRP A 51 11.80 -2.46 5.18
C TRP A 51 12.03 -1.75 3.84
N SER A 52 11.99 -2.48 2.72
CA SER A 52 12.19 -1.87 1.38
C SER A 52 11.09 -0.90 0.98
N HIS A 53 9.89 -1.04 1.55
CA HIS A 53 8.74 -0.19 1.27
C HIS A 53 8.50 0.89 2.35
N THR A 54 9.23 0.83 3.46
CA THR A 54 9.10 1.80 4.55
C THR A 54 9.98 3.02 4.28
N ARG A 55 9.43 4.21 4.47
CA ARG A 55 10.20 5.45 4.33
C ARG A 55 11.12 5.61 5.54
N PRO A 56 12.40 5.97 5.35
CA PRO A 56 13.35 6.11 6.46
C PRO A 56 12.89 7.08 7.56
N LYS A 57 12.19 8.16 7.17
CA LYS A 57 11.63 9.15 8.09
C LYS A 57 10.50 8.57 8.96
N ASP A 58 9.64 7.75 8.37
CA ASP A 58 8.50 7.16 9.07
C ASP A 58 8.99 6.06 10.01
N LEU A 59 10.00 5.28 9.61
CA LEU A 59 10.67 4.33 10.49
C LEU A 59 11.35 5.04 11.67
N GLN A 60 12.11 6.09 11.40
CA GLN A 60 12.83 6.83 12.43
C GLN A 60 11.89 7.36 13.51
N LEU A 61 10.72 7.87 13.12
CA LEU A 61 9.68 8.32 14.06
C LEU A 61 9.31 7.25 15.09
N PHE A 62 9.11 5.99 14.66
CA PHE A 62 8.74 4.90 15.56
C PHE A 62 9.92 4.34 16.35
N LEU A 63 11.14 4.39 15.81
CA LEU A 63 12.35 4.07 16.55
C LEU A 63 12.56 5.07 17.71
N ASP A 64 12.37 6.36 17.43
CA ASP A 64 12.48 7.43 18.42
C ASP A 64 11.42 7.27 19.53
N TYR A 65 10.18 6.91 19.18
CA TYR A 65 9.14 6.64 20.18
C TYR A 65 9.37 5.39 21.01
N SER A 66 10.08 4.39 20.47
CA SER A 66 10.38 3.15 21.20
C SER A 66 11.72 3.20 21.95
N ASN A 67 12.47 4.31 21.87
CA ASN A 67 13.86 4.42 22.35
C ASN A 67 14.74 3.25 21.86
N ALA A 68 14.44 2.74 20.66
CA ALA A 68 15.18 1.64 20.07
C ALA A 68 16.46 2.16 19.41
N GLU A 69 17.54 1.38 19.50
CA GLU A 69 18.76 1.70 18.76
C GLU A 69 18.50 1.73 17.26
N LYS A 70 19.23 2.59 16.54
CA LYS A 70 19.10 2.71 15.10
C LYS A 70 19.61 1.41 14.45
N PRO A 71 18.74 0.64 13.78
CA PRO A 71 19.15 -0.63 13.20
C PRO A 71 20.05 -0.40 11.97
N ASN A 72 21.03 -1.27 11.78
CA ASN A 72 21.95 -1.22 10.64
C ASN A 72 21.34 -1.89 9.39
N GLY A 73 20.25 -2.65 9.55
CA GLY A 73 19.55 -3.31 8.46
C GLY A 73 18.18 -3.87 8.86
N PRO A 74 17.48 -4.50 7.88
CA PRO A 74 16.14 -5.05 8.08
C PRO A 74 16.08 -6.14 9.16
N GLU A 75 17.18 -6.84 9.40
CA GLU A 75 17.23 -7.99 10.30
C GLU A 75 17.19 -7.56 11.77
N ASP A 76 17.92 -6.48 12.08
CA ASP A 76 18.05 -5.86 13.40
C ASP A 76 16.86 -4.97 13.78
N THR A 77 15.92 -4.77 12.86
CA THR A 77 14.82 -3.83 13.06
C THR A 77 13.70 -4.47 13.87
N PRO A 78 13.29 -3.87 15.01
CA PRO A 78 12.17 -4.37 15.78
C PRO A 78 10.87 -4.36 14.96
N ILE A 79 10.20 -5.52 14.87
CA ILE A 79 8.92 -5.66 14.17
C ILE A 79 7.87 -4.70 14.73
N ALA A 80 7.89 -4.47 16.05
CA ALA A 80 6.99 -3.55 16.74
C ALA A 80 7.09 -2.09 16.25
N ALA A 81 8.27 -1.66 15.75
CA ALA A 81 8.47 -0.36 15.14
C ALA A 81 8.27 -0.40 13.61
N LEU A 82 8.69 -1.48 12.96
CA LEU A 82 8.64 -1.62 11.50
C LEU A 82 7.21 -1.71 10.96
N VAL A 83 6.33 -2.48 11.60
CA VAL A 83 4.94 -2.68 11.14
C VAL A 83 4.16 -1.35 11.10
N PRO A 84 4.10 -0.54 12.17
CA PRO A 84 3.38 0.73 12.10
C PRO A 84 4.06 1.74 11.17
N ALA A 85 5.40 1.74 11.06
CA ALA A 85 6.13 2.57 10.10
C ALA A 85 5.78 2.24 8.64
N PHE A 86 5.73 0.94 8.31
CA PHE A 86 5.32 0.45 7.01
C PHE A 86 3.87 0.85 6.70
N ALA A 87 2.96 0.65 7.64
CA ALA A 87 1.54 1.00 7.47
C ALA A 87 1.34 2.51 7.18
N ILE A 88 2.04 3.40 7.90
CA ILE A 88 1.98 4.84 7.63
C ILE A 88 2.61 5.19 6.28
N SER A 89 3.74 4.57 5.95
CA SER A 89 4.42 4.77 4.66
C SER A 89 3.52 4.41 3.49
N GLU A 90 2.84 3.27 3.57
CA GLU A 90 1.90 2.78 2.56
C GLU A 90 0.63 3.62 2.48
N LEU A 91 0.05 4.02 3.62
CA LEU A 91 -1.10 4.92 3.63
C LEU A 91 -0.78 6.24 2.92
N LYS A 92 0.38 6.83 3.22
CA LYS A 92 0.82 8.06 2.58
C LYS A 92 0.97 7.88 1.07
N THR A 93 1.59 6.79 0.64
CA THR A 93 1.75 6.47 -0.79
C THR A 93 0.39 6.23 -1.46
N ALA A 94 -0.54 5.55 -0.80
CA ALA A 94 -1.91 5.34 -1.27
C ALA A 94 -2.68 6.65 -1.43
N PHE A 95 -2.58 7.57 -0.46
CA PHE A 95 -3.18 8.90 -0.57
C PHE A 95 -2.57 9.73 -1.71
N GLN A 96 -1.25 9.66 -1.90
CA GLN A 96 -0.58 10.34 -3.00
C GLN A 96 -1.06 9.81 -4.37
N MET A 97 -1.12 8.49 -4.54
CA MET A 97 -1.65 7.87 -5.76
C MET A 97 -3.12 8.21 -5.97
N GLY A 98 -3.95 8.11 -4.92
CA GLY A 98 -5.37 8.44 -4.97
C GLY A 98 -5.59 9.89 -5.37
N PHE A 99 -4.81 10.83 -4.83
CA PHE A 99 -4.87 12.23 -5.22
C PHE A 99 -4.49 12.45 -6.68
N MET A 100 -3.38 11.85 -7.15
CA MET A 100 -2.97 11.95 -8.56
C MET A 100 -4.02 11.41 -9.52
N ILE A 101 -4.64 10.28 -9.19
CA ILE A 101 -5.73 9.69 -9.98
C ILE A 101 -6.97 10.60 -9.96
N PHE A 102 -7.24 11.31 -8.85
CA PHE A 102 -8.42 12.15 -8.70
C PHE A 102 -8.36 13.47 -9.49
N ILE A 103 -7.16 14.05 -9.66
CA ILE A 103 -6.95 15.33 -10.37
C ILE A 103 -7.67 15.42 -11.73
N PRO A 104 -7.50 14.49 -12.69
CA PRO A 104 -8.15 14.61 -13.99
C PRO A 104 -9.68 14.59 -13.92
N PHE A 105 -10.26 13.82 -12.99
CA PHE A 105 -11.70 13.79 -12.78
C PHE A 105 -12.24 15.10 -12.20
N LEU A 106 -11.47 15.73 -11.30
CA LEU A 106 -11.78 17.05 -10.75
C LEU A 106 -11.78 18.11 -11.86
N VAL A 107 -10.80 18.06 -12.76
CA VAL A 107 -10.74 18.98 -13.92
C VAL A 107 -11.98 18.84 -14.80
N ILE A 108 -12.42 17.61 -15.10
CA ILE A 108 -13.67 17.36 -15.84
C ILE A 108 -14.88 17.99 -15.12
N ASP A 109 -14.99 17.80 -13.80
CA ASP A 109 -16.08 18.39 -13.02
C ASP A 109 -16.11 19.91 -13.09
N MET A 110 -14.95 20.55 -12.96
CA MET A 110 -14.83 22.00 -13.04
C MET A 110 -15.20 22.53 -14.43
N ILE A 111 -14.72 21.89 -15.50
CA ILE A 111 -14.99 22.29 -16.89
C ILE A 111 -16.49 22.16 -17.20
N ILE A 112 -17.10 21.03 -16.85
CA ILE A 112 -18.52 20.77 -17.15
C ILE A 112 -19.41 21.70 -16.34
N SER A 113 -19.11 21.90 -15.05
CA SER A 113 -19.84 22.86 -14.22
C SER A 113 -19.79 24.27 -14.79
N SER A 114 -18.59 24.75 -15.16
CA SER A 114 -18.43 26.10 -15.74
C SER A 114 -19.17 26.27 -17.07
N THR A 115 -19.19 25.23 -17.92
CA THR A 115 -19.90 25.23 -19.20
C THR A 115 -21.42 25.25 -19.02
N LEU A 116 -21.96 24.43 -18.10
CA LEU A 116 -23.40 24.41 -17.81
C LEU A 116 -23.89 25.73 -17.23
N MET A 117 -23.10 26.34 -16.33
CA MET A 117 -23.38 27.67 -15.78
C MET A 117 -23.39 28.73 -16.88
N ALA A 118 -22.43 28.69 -17.81
CA ALA A 118 -22.38 29.60 -18.96
C ALA A 118 -23.60 29.46 -19.90
N MET A 119 -24.17 28.26 -20.00
CA MET A 119 -25.40 28.01 -20.77
C MET A 119 -26.70 28.40 -20.03
N GLY A 120 -26.60 28.90 -18.78
CA GLY A 120 -27.76 29.26 -17.96
C GLY A 120 -28.51 28.06 -17.38
N MET A 121 -27.99 26.83 -17.51
CA MET A 121 -28.63 25.60 -17.04
C MET A 121 -28.32 25.33 -15.57
N MET A 122 -28.72 26.24 -14.67
CA MET A 122 -28.45 26.15 -13.23
C MET A 122 -29.17 24.99 -12.53
N MET A 123 -30.23 24.46 -13.12
CA MET A 123 -31.09 23.42 -12.53
C MET A 123 -30.59 21.99 -12.80
N LEU A 124 -29.65 21.80 -13.74
CA LEU A 124 -29.11 20.49 -14.07
C LEU A 124 -27.91 20.17 -13.17
N PRO A 125 -27.91 19.05 -12.42
CA PRO A 125 -26.76 18.66 -11.61
C PRO A 125 -25.53 18.37 -12.49
N PRO A 126 -24.41 19.12 -12.37
CA PRO A 126 -23.23 18.93 -13.22
C PRO A 126 -22.64 17.52 -13.13
N VAL A 127 -22.80 16.87 -11.98
CA VAL A 127 -22.31 15.50 -11.72
C VAL A 127 -22.91 14.48 -12.70
N MET A 128 -24.21 14.60 -13.02
CA MET A 128 -24.88 13.69 -13.95
C MET A 128 -24.33 13.79 -15.37
N ILE A 129 -23.99 15.01 -15.80
CA ILE A 129 -23.39 15.25 -17.11
C ILE A 129 -21.92 14.83 -17.12
N SER A 130 -21.19 15.00 -16.01
CA SER A 130 -19.78 14.62 -15.91
C SER A 130 -19.50 13.12 -15.93
N LEU A 131 -20.42 12.32 -15.39
CA LEU A 131 -20.24 10.87 -15.21
C LEU A 131 -19.82 10.14 -16.51
N PRO A 132 -20.53 10.28 -17.66
CA PRO A 132 -20.13 9.61 -18.90
C PRO A 132 -18.75 10.04 -19.40
N PHE A 133 -18.36 11.31 -19.24
CA PHE A 133 -17.02 11.79 -19.61
C PHE A 133 -15.94 11.19 -18.72
N LYS A 134 -16.20 11.05 -17.41
CA LYS A 134 -15.28 10.38 -16.47
C LYS A 134 -15.08 8.91 -16.84
N ILE A 135 -16.16 8.19 -17.16
CA ILE A 135 -16.09 6.80 -17.58
C ILE A 135 -15.30 6.69 -18.88
N LEU A 136 -15.59 7.55 -19.86
CA LEU A 136 -14.88 7.58 -21.14
C LEU A 136 -13.39 7.85 -20.95
N LEU A 137 -13.01 8.82 -20.10
CA LEU A 137 -11.60 9.08 -19.74
C LEU A 137 -10.94 7.88 -19.03
N PHE A 138 -11.67 7.15 -18.18
CA PHE A 138 -11.11 6.02 -17.45
C PHE A 138 -10.87 4.80 -18.36
N VAL A 139 -11.63 4.66 -19.45
CA VAL A 139 -11.55 3.53 -20.38
C VAL A 139 -10.58 3.77 -21.52
N LEU A 140 -10.42 5.03 -21.96
CA LEU A 140 -9.49 5.44 -23.02
C LEU A 140 -8.05 5.57 -22.51
#